data_AF-A0A9D8SSG8-F1
#
_entry.id   AF-A0A9D8SSG8-F1
#
_cell.length_a   1.000
_cell.length_b   1.000
_cell.length_c   1.000
_cell.angle_alpha   90.00
_cell.angle_beta   90.00
_cell.angle_gamma   90.00
#
_symmetry.space_group_name_H-M   'P 1'
#
loop_
_entity.id
_entity.type
_entity.pdbx_description
1 polymer ?
#
loop_
_entity_poly.entity_id
_entity_poly.type
_entity_poly.pdbx_seq_one_letter_code
_entity_poly.pdbx_strand_id
1 'polypeptide(L)'
;MRRIIFVLCLLGSISCAANKWIDIGSEVNIEELMQNHFPRLYPSYKSNDIEVTKVEQRLKDSVLHYRVTYKDVYEDDSDEQLLWQCIYLPNLHSN
;
A
#
# COMPACT_ATOMS: atom_id res chain seq x y z
N MET A 1 -18.79 -27.81 5.57
CA MET A 1 -17.34 -27.53 5.40
C MET A 1 -17.00 -26.29 6.24
N ARG A 2 -15.98 -26.39 7.10
CA ARG A 2 -15.53 -25.39 8.10
C ARG A 2 -14.92 -24.16 7.38
N ARG A 3 -15.44 -22.93 7.59
CA ARG A 3 -14.92 -21.78 8.37
C ARG A 3 -13.44 -21.40 8.15
N ILE A 4 -13.19 -20.12 7.79
CA ILE A 4 -12.38 -19.08 8.48
C ILE A 4 -12.62 -17.74 7.74
N ILE A 5 -13.09 -16.70 8.44
CA ILE A 5 -13.07 -15.31 7.96
C ILE A 5 -11.93 -14.63 8.71
N PHE A 6 -10.91 -14.15 7.99
CA PHE A 6 -9.83 -13.33 8.54
C PHE A 6 -10.33 -11.88 8.61
N VAL A 7 -10.87 -11.50 9.77
CA VAL A 7 -11.00 -10.09 10.12
C VAL A 7 -9.64 -9.67 10.68
N LEU A 8 -8.80 -9.05 9.85
CA LEU A 8 -7.56 -8.43 10.31
C LEU A 8 -7.93 -7.21 11.17
N CYS A 9 -7.83 -7.38 12.49
CA CYS A 9 -7.96 -6.32 13.47
C CYS A 9 -6.80 -5.32 13.33
N LEU A 10 -7.05 -4.15 12.74
CA LEU A 10 -6.13 -2.99 12.81
C LEU A 10 -6.89 -1.68 13.08
N LEU A 11 -7.88 -1.70 13.97
CA LEU A 11 -8.64 -0.50 14.38
C LEU A 11 -8.40 -0.12 15.86
N GLY A 12 -7.28 -0.53 16.46
CA GLY A 12 -7.06 -0.40 17.90
C GLY A 12 -6.22 0.80 18.38
N SER A 13 -5.54 1.57 17.52
CA SER A 13 -4.53 2.55 18.01
C SER A 13 -4.21 3.73 17.08
N ILE A 14 -5.09 4.11 16.15
CA ILE A 14 -4.76 5.11 15.11
C ILE A 14 -4.98 6.57 15.60
N SER A 15 -5.58 6.78 16.76
CA SER A 15 -6.14 8.09 17.15
C SER A 15 -5.12 9.25 17.30
N CYS A 16 -3.83 8.97 17.50
CA CYS A 16 -2.78 10.01 17.57
C CYS A 16 -1.68 9.89 16.52
N ALA A 17 -1.67 8.83 15.70
CA ALA A 17 -0.64 8.56 14.67
C ALA A 17 -1.15 8.69 13.23
N ALA A 18 -2.46 8.89 13.04
CA ALA A 18 -3.15 8.84 11.74
C ALA A 18 -2.46 9.64 10.60
N ASN A 19 -1.80 10.75 10.92
CA ASN A 19 -1.27 11.67 9.91
C ASN A 19 0.20 11.44 9.50
N LYS A 20 0.85 10.37 9.98
CA LYS A 20 2.23 10.01 9.60
C LYS A 20 2.25 8.90 8.56
N TRP A 21 3.25 8.92 7.69
CA TRP A 21 3.54 7.79 6.81
C TRP A 21 4.15 6.66 7.64
N ILE A 22 3.61 5.46 7.46
CA ILE A 22 4.06 4.25 8.15
C ILE A 22 4.50 3.26 7.08
N ASP A 23 5.70 2.72 7.22
CA ASP A 23 6.19 1.62 6.39
C ASP A 23 5.44 0.34 6.74
N ILE A 24 4.79 -0.24 5.74
CA ILE A 24 3.97 -1.45 5.88
C ILE A 24 4.49 -2.59 4.99
N GLY A 25 5.65 -2.43 4.34
CA GLY A 25 6.18 -3.41 3.40
C GLY A 25 6.37 -4.81 3.99
N SER A 26 6.65 -4.91 5.29
CA SER A 26 6.78 -6.19 6.00
C SER A 26 5.45 -6.79 6.47
N GLU A 27 4.37 -6.02 6.48
CA GLU A 27 3.08 -6.40 7.05
C GLU A 27 2.03 -6.75 5.98
N VAL A 28 2.29 -6.40 4.72
CA VAL A 28 1.34 -6.57 3.61
C VAL A 28 1.85 -7.52 2.54
N ASN A 29 0.91 -8.16 1.85
CA ASN A 29 1.21 -8.83 0.60
C ASN A 29 1.37 -7.79 -0.52
N ILE A 30 2.62 -7.50 -0.88
CA ILE A 30 2.94 -6.50 -1.92
C ILE A 30 2.30 -6.84 -3.26
N GLU A 31 2.21 -8.13 -3.62
CA GLU A 31 1.59 -8.54 -4.88
C GLU A 31 0.10 -8.18 -4.92
N GLU A 32 -0.63 -8.49 -3.85
CA GLU A 32 -2.06 -8.17 -3.72
C GLU A 32 -2.29 -6.66 -3.67
N LEU A 33 -1.43 -5.92 -2.97
CA LEU A 33 -1.48 -4.46 -2.91
C LEU A 33 -1.25 -3.83 -4.29
N MET A 34 -0.25 -4.29 -5.04
CA MET A 34 0.02 -3.79 -6.39
C MET A 34 -1.14 -4.11 -7.34
N GLN A 35 -1.71 -5.31 -7.27
CA GLN A 35 -2.83 -5.71 -8.11
C GLN A 35 -4.09 -4.86 -7.85
N ASN A 36 -4.42 -4.62 -6.57
CA ASN A 36 -5.66 -3.95 -6.18
C ASN A 36 -5.55 -2.42 -6.19
N HIS A 37 -4.36 -1.89 -5.88
CA HIS A 37 -4.16 -0.46 -5.64
C HIS A 37 -3.16 0.18 -6.57
N PHE A 38 -2.46 -0.55 -7.43
CA PHE A 38 -1.58 0.03 -8.44
C PHE A 38 -1.69 -0.71 -9.78
N PRO A 39 -2.90 -0.84 -10.36
CA PRO A 39 -3.13 -1.68 -11.55
C PRO A 39 -2.33 -1.24 -12.78
N ARG A 40 -1.86 0.01 -12.81
CA ARG A 40 -0.97 0.52 -13.87
C ARG A 40 0.49 0.04 -13.73
N LEU A 41 0.99 -0.09 -12.49
CA LEU A 41 2.33 -0.60 -12.22
C LEU A 41 2.35 -2.13 -12.10
N TYR A 42 1.22 -2.76 -11.78
CA TYR A 42 1.15 -4.21 -11.56
C TYR A 42 1.74 -5.05 -12.70
N PRO A 43 1.50 -4.76 -14.00
CA PRO A 43 2.12 -5.52 -15.08
C PRO A 43 3.65 -5.47 -15.03
N SER A 44 4.25 -4.28 -14.83
CA SER A 44 5.70 -4.10 -14.73
C SER A 44 6.28 -4.79 -13.49
N TYR A 45 5.57 -4.70 -12.35
CA TYR A 45 5.95 -5.43 -11.13
C TYR A 45 5.90 -6.95 -11.35
N LYS A 46 4.84 -7.45 -12.00
CA LYS A 46 4.63 -8.89 -12.22
C LYS A 46 5.65 -9.48 -13.20
N SER A 47 6.11 -8.67 -14.17
CA SER A 47 7.17 -9.03 -15.12
C SER A 47 8.58 -8.90 -14.53
N ASN A 48 8.73 -8.38 -13.31
CA ASN A 48 10.00 -7.99 -12.69
C ASN A 48 10.76 -6.91 -13.47
N ASP A 49 10.04 -6.04 -14.17
CA ASP A 49 10.64 -4.87 -14.83
C ASP A 49 10.94 -3.76 -13.82
N ILE A 50 10.19 -3.73 -12.72
CA ILE A 50 10.41 -2.84 -11.58
C ILE A 50 10.56 -3.65 -10.29
N GLU A 51 11.37 -3.13 -9.37
CA GLU A 51 11.51 -3.65 -8.01
C GLU A 51 10.89 -2.65 -7.04
N VAL A 52 9.93 -3.09 -6.23
CA VAL A 52 9.35 -2.29 -5.16
C VAL A 52 10.29 -2.29 -3.96
N THR A 53 10.85 -1.13 -3.62
CA THR A 53 11.81 -0.98 -2.51
C THR A 53 11.13 -0.59 -1.21
N LYS A 54 9.99 0.12 -1.28
CA LYS A 54 9.28 0.59 -0.09
C LYS A 54 7.78 0.72 -0.32
N VAL A 55 6.99 0.39 0.70
CA VAL A 55 5.53 0.59 0.68
C VAL A 55 5.11 1.27 1.97
N GLU A 56 4.46 2.43 1.85
CA GLU A 56 4.03 3.21 3.01
C GLU A 56 2.55 3.57 2.90
N GLN A 57 1.89 3.66 4.05
CA GLN A 57 0.50 4.09 4.15
C GLN A 57 0.31 5.27 5.09
N ARG A 58 -0.75 6.04 4.87
CA ARG A 58 -1.20 7.12 5.77
C ARG A 58 -2.72 7.26 5.69
N LEU A 59 -3.38 7.41 6.84
CA LEU A 59 -4.82 7.66 6.90
C LEU A 59 -5.10 9.12 7.27
N LYS A 60 -5.59 9.92 6.33
CA LYS A 60 -5.89 11.34 6.56
C LYS A 60 -7.30 11.66 6.10
N ASP A 61 -8.12 12.26 6.98
CA ASP A 61 -9.46 12.78 6.66
C ASP A 61 -10.35 11.74 5.93
N SER A 62 -10.37 10.49 6.43
CA SER A 62 -11.08 9.36 5.81
C SER A 62 -10.59 8.96 4.41
N VAL A 63 -9.38 9.38 4.04
CA VAL A 63 -8.68 8.94 2.82
C VAL A 63 -7.45 8.14 3.22
N LEU A 64 -7.43 6.88 2.80
CA LEU A 64 -6.26 6.03 2.90
C LEU A 64 -5.33 6.31 1.73
N HIS A 65 -4.11 6.73 2.03
CA HIS A 65 -3.08 7.00 1.05
C HIS A 65 -2.08 5.86 1.09
N TYR A 66 -1.78 5.30 -0.08
CA TYR A 66 -0.64 4.42 -0.29
C TYR A 66 0.41 5.17 -1.11
N ARG A 67 1.67 4.94 -0.79
CA ARG A 67 2.78 5.29 -1.67
C ARG A 67 3.73 4.10 -1.79
N VAL A 68 4.21 3.89 -3.01
CA VAL A 68 5.15 2.84 -3.35
C VAL A 68 6.37 3.49 -3.96
N THR A 69 7.54 3.17 -3.40
CA THR A 69 8.84 3.48 -4.00
C THR A 69 9.29 2.28 -4.80
N TYR A 70 9.73 2.49 -6.03
CA TYR A 70 10.22 1.45 -6.92
C TYR A 70 11.41 1.96 -7.73
N LYS A 71 12.18 1.02 -8.30
CA LYS A 71 13.27 1.29 -9.24
C LYS A 71 13.12 0.38 -10.46
N ASP A 72 13.65 0.80 -11.60
CA ASP A 72 13.66 0.01 -12.81
C ASP A 72 14.80 -1.03 -12.73
N VAL A 73 14.50 -2.30 -13.03
CA VAL A 73 15.45 -3.41 -12.83
C VAL A 73 16.53 -3.44 -13.91
N TYR A 74 16.22 -2.95 -15.12
CA TYR A 74 17.14 -2.98 -16.26
C TYR A 74 18.07 -1.77 -16.35
N GLU A 75 17.86 -0.77 -15.50
CA GLU A 75 18.66 0.44 -15.43
C GLU A 75 19.41 0.43 -14.10
N ASP A 76 20.67 -0.03 -14.13
CA ASP A 76 21.55 -0.17 -12.94
C ASP A 76 21.73 1.17 -12.17
N ASP A 77 21.59 2.30 -12.86
CA ASP A 77 21.64 3.66 -12.30
C ASP A 77 20.25 4.33 -12.23
N SER A 78 19.15 3.57 -12.26
CA SER A 78 17.82 4.19 -12.15
C SER A 78 17.59 4.80 -10.78
N ASP A 79 17.15 6.06 -10.79
CA ASP A 79 16.70 6.74 -9.60
C ASP A 79 15.43 6.07 -9.05
N GLU A 80 15.28 6.07 -7.72
CA GLU A 80 14.05 5.64 -7.09
C GLU A 80 12.88 6.54 -7.51
N GLN A 81 11.83 5.92 -8.03
CA GLN A 81 10.58 6.55 -8.40
C GLN A 81 9.52 6.33 -7.32
N LEU A 82 8.61 7.28 -7.20
CA LEU A 82 7.59 7.27 -6.16
C LEU A 82 6.19 7.45 -6.77
N LEU A 83 5.30 6.49 -6.58
CA LEU A 83 3.90 6.56 -7.02
C LEU A 83 2.93 6.52 -5.85
N TRP A 84 1.90 7.36 -5.88
CA TRP A 84 0.92 7.50 -4.79
C TRP A 84 -0.48 7.17 -5.29
N GLN A 85 -1.28 6.50 -4.47
CA GLN A 85 -2.69 6.23 -4.72
C GLN A 85 -3.52 6.55 -3.48
N CYS A 86 -4.69 7.15 -3.69
CA CYS A 86 -5.62 7.54 -2.63
C CYS A 86 -6.92 6.75 -2.76
N ILE A 87 -7.44 6.26 -1.64
CA ILE A 87 -8.69 5.53 -1.56
C ILE A 87 -9.57 6.25 -0.55
N TYR A 88 -10.74 6.69 -1.01
CA TYR A 88 -11.74 7.26 -0.13
C TYR A 88 -12.43 6.14 0.64
N LEU A 89 -12.47 6.27 1.97
CA LEU A 89 -13.11 5.33 2.88
C LEU A 89 -14.38 5.97 3.46
N PRO A 90 -15.55 5.82 2.80
CA PRO A 90 -16.78 6.52 3.17
C PRO A 90 -17.31 6.18 4.58
N ASN A 91 -16.87 5.07 5.18
CA ASN A 91 -17.43 4.51 6.41
C ASN A 91 -16.52 4.66 7.66
N LEU A 92 -15.52 5.54 7.61
CA LEU A 92 -14.71 5.85 8.81
C LEU A 92 -15.42 6.78 9.80
N HIS A 93 -16.43 7.53 9.36
CA HIS A 93 -17.30 8.32 10.24
C HIS A 93 -18.63 7.60 10.47
N SER A 94 -18.61 6.57 11.34
CA SER A 94 -19.84 5.97 11.87
C SER A 94 -19.53 5.29 13.20
N ASN A 95 -19.21 6.13 14.19
CA ASN A 95 -19.61 6.05 15.60
C ASN A 95 -18.97 7.20 16.37
#